data_AF-A0A0L0FM96-F1
#
_entry.id   AF-A0A0L0FM96-F1
#
_cell.length_a   1.000
_cell.length_b   1.000
_cell.length_c   1.000
_cell.angle_alpha   90.00
_cell.angle_beta   90.00
_cell.angle_gamma   90.00
#
_symmetry.space_group_name_H-M   'P 1'
#
loop_
_entity.id
_entity.type
_entity.pdbx_description
1 polymer ?
#
loop_
_entity_poly.entity_id
_entity_poly.type
_entity_poly.pdbx_seq_one_letter_code
_entity_poly.pdbx_strand_id
1 'polypeptide(L)' 'MAPLPKEILDAERIEMQHRDNCASFLVPLNRCRYETRYKTWKCTDERHAYEKCQYEEYCKRMELAKAAKAAAAASE' A
#
# COMPACT_ATOMS: atom_id res chain seq x y z
N MET A 1 0.96 9.45 -6.45
CA MET A 1 0.52 9.77 -5.07
C MET A 1 1.78 10.13 -4.28
N ALA A 2 1.79 11.26 -3.57
CA ALA A 2 2.92 11.60 -2.71
C ALA A 2 2.84 10.81 -1.40
N PRO A 3 3.98 10.36 -0.83
CA PRO A 3 3.99 9.67 0.45
C PRO A 3 3.57 10.61 1.59
N LEU A 4 2.87 10.05 2.59
CA LEU A 4 2.53 10.77 3.82
C LEU A 4 3.79 11.17 4.61
N PRO A 5 3.81 12.35 5.26
CA PRO A 5 4.88 12.69 6.19
C PRO A 5 4.98 11.68 7.32
N LYS A 6 6.22 11.38 7.72
CA LYS A 6 6.55 10.37 8.74
C LYS A 6 5.84 10.63 10.08
N GLU A 7 5.68 11.89 10.46
CA GLU A 7 5.01 12.33 11.69
C GLU A 7 3.57 11.81 11.79
N ILE A 8 2.84 11.79 10.68
CA ILE A 8 1.46 11.28 10.63
C ILE A 8 1.45 9.75 10.72
N LEU A 9 2.38 9.07 10.04
CA LEU A 9 2.51 7.61 10.11
C LEU A 9 2.85 7.14 11.53
N ASP A 10 3.68 7.90 12.25
CA ASP A 10 4.02 7.65 13.65
C ASP A 10 2.82 7.90 14.57
N ALA A 11 2.08 9.00 14.35
CA ALA A 11 0.88 9.31 15.12
C ALA A 11 -0.22 8.23 14.99
N GLU A 12 -0.37 7.67 13.79
CA GLU A 12 -1.35 6.60 13.51
C GLU A 12 -0.85 5.20 13.85
N ARG A 13 0.36 5.07 14.42
CA ARG A 13 0.97 3.80 14.82
C ARG A 13 1.03 2.77 13.69
N ILE A 14 1.29 3.23 12.46
CA ILE A 14 1.46 2.34 11.32
C ILE A 14 2.79 1.61 11.46
N GLU A 15 2.74 0.28 11.41
CA GLU A 15 3.91 -0.59 11.46
C GLU A 15 4.84 -0.34 10.25
N MET A 16 6.15 -0.49 10.46
CA MET A 16 7.19 -0.23 9.45
C MET A 16 6.93 -0.91 8.10
N GLN A 17 6.32 -2.10 8.10
CA GLN A 17 6.02 -2.86 6.89
C GLN A 17 4.97 -2.20 5.99
N HIS A 18 4.09 -1.37 6.58
CA HIS A 18 2.95 -0.73 5.91
C HIS A 18 3.18 0.77 5.67
N ARG A 19 4.45 1.21 5.73
CA ARG A 19 4.87 2.61 5.48
C ARG A 19 5.31 2.78 4.03
N ASP A 20 4.47 2.34 3.12
CA ASP A 20 4.66 2.38 1.69
C ASP A 20 3.89 3.55 1.04
N ASN A 21 4.02 3.69 -0.29
CA ASN A 21 3.36 4.76 -1.04
C ASN A 21 1.82 4.71 -0.92
N CYS A 22 1.25 3.57 -0.53
CA CYS A 22 -0.18 3.36 -0.36
C CYS A 22 -0.70 3.64 1.06
N ALA A 23 0.16 4.06 1.99
CA ALA A 23 -0.22 4.32 3.39
C ALA A 23 -1.35 5.34 3.55
N SER A 24 -1.53 6.27 2.58
CA SER A 24 -2.63 7.25 2.60
C SER A 24 -4.02 6.63 2.57
N PHE A 25 -4.17 5.44 1.97
CA PHE A 25 -5.45 4.73 1.95
C PHE A 25 -5.61 3.81 3.18
N LEU A 26 -4.52 3.47 3.86
CA LEU A 26 -4.56 2.61 5.04
C LEU A 26 -5.08 3.35 6.28
N VAL A 27 -4.74 4.63 6.41
CA VAL A 27 -5.25 5.55 7.45
C VAL A 27 -6.80 5.51 7.56
N PRO A 28 -7.57 5.86 6.50
CA PRO A 28 -9.04 5.86 6.58
C PRO A 28 -9.60 4.44 6.76
N LEU A 29 -8.97 3.42 6.18
CA LEU A 29 -9.39 2.03 6.35
C LEU A 29 -9.26 1.58 7.82
N ASN A 30 -8.17 1.93 8.49
CA ASN A 30 -7.96 1.59 9.90
C ASN A 30 -8.97 2.32 10.78
N ARG A 31 -9.24 3.61 10.51
CA ARG A 31 -10.30 4.34 11.22
C ARG A 31 -11.66 3.65 11.08
N CYS A 32 -12.06 3.31 9.86
CA CYS A 32 -13.34 2.62 9.61
C CYS A 32 -13.39 1.24 10.30
N ARG A 33 -12.28 0.49 10.34
CA ARG A 33 -12.17 -0.78 11.06
C ARG A 33 -12.38 -0.62 12.57
N TYR A 34 -11.79 0.39 13.19
CA TYR A 34 -11.98 0.66 14.61
C TYR A 34 -13.42 1.08 14.93
N GLU A 35 -14.00 1.98 14.14
CA GLU A 35 -15.37 2.47 14.33
C GLU A 35 -16.41 1.36 14.18
N THR A 36 -16.23 0.49 13.18
CA THR A 36 -17.17 -0.60 12.89
C THR A 36 -16.88 -1.88 13.67
N ARG A 37 -15.82 -1.91 14.49
CA ARG A 37 -15.30 -3.09 15.20
C ARG A 37 -15.01 -4.27 14.26
N TYR A 38 -14.30 -4.00 13.17
CA TYR A 38 -13.81 -4.99 12.20
C TYR A 38 -14.93 -5.89 11.61
N LYS A 39 -16.10 -5.31 11.35
CA LYS A 39 -17.18 -6.01 10.64
C LYS A 39 -16.78 -6.29 9.19
N THR A 40 -17.01 -7.52 8.74
CA THR A 40 -16.55 -8.02 7.43
C THR A 40 -17.23 -7.40 6.22
N TRP A 41 -18.45 -6.87 6.40
CA TRP A 41 -19.27 -6.25 5.34
C TRP A 41 -19.26 -4.71 5.35
N LYS A 42 -18.42 -4.10 6.20
CA LYS A 42 -18.23 -2.64 6.26
C LYS A 42 -16.82 -2.29 5.78
N CYS A 43 -16.63 -1.03 5.37
CA CYS A 43 -15.36 -0.49 4.89
C CYS A 43 -14.85 -1.12 3.56
N THR A 44 -15.78 -1.53 2.68
CA THR A 44 -15.45 -2.21 1.43
C THR A 44 -14.76 -1.28 0.43
N ASP A 45 -15.19 -0.02 0.38
CA ASP A 45 -14.71 0.96 -0.59
C ASP A 45 -13.28 1.40 -0.25
N GLU A 46 -13.01 1.67 1.03
CA GLU A 46 -11.68 2.00 1.54
C GLU A 46 -10.72 0.83 1.38
N ARG A 47 -11.21 -0.40 1.61
CA ARG A 47 -10.42 -1.61 1.38
C ARG A 47 -10.06 -1.75 -0.10
N HIS A 48 -11.03 -1.58 -0.99
CA HIS A 48 -10.81 -1.70 -2.43
C HIS A 48 -9.84 -0.63 -2.94
N ALA A 49 -9.94 0.61 -2.43
CA ALA A 49 -9.01 1.68 -2.76
C ALA A 49 -7.56 1.33 -2.35
N TYR A 50 -7.37 0.77 -1.15
CA TYR A 50 -6.07 0.32 -0.69
C TYR A 50 -5.52 -0.84 -1.54
N GLU A 51 -6.35 -1.84 -1.83
CA GLU A 51 -5.98 -3.00 -2.67
C GLU A 51 -5.61 -2.60 -4.10
N LYS A 52 -6.35 -1.65 -4.68
CA LYS A 52 -6.04 -1.10 -6.01
C LYS A 52 -4.67 -0.43 -6.02
N CYS A 53 -4.35 0.37 -5.02
CA CYS A 53 -3.02 0.99 -4.91
C CYS A 53 -1.90 -0.07 -4.82
N GLN A 54 -2.08 -1.10 -3.99
CA GLN A 54 -1.14 -2.21 -3.87
C GLN A 54 -0.93 -2.94 -5.20
N TYR A 55 -2.01 -3.15 -5.96
CA TYR A 55 -1.95 -3.77 -7.26
C TYR A 55 -1.15 -2.94 -8.27
N GLU A 56 -1.38 -1.63 -8.32
CA GLU A 56 -0.63 -0.72 -9.19
C GLU A 56 0.87 -0.70 -8.86
N GLU A 57 1.25 -0.68 -7.58
CA GLU A 57 2.65 -0.76 -7.16
C GLU A 57 3.28 -2.12 -7.49
N TYR A 58 2.53 -3.22 -7.32
CA TYR A 58 2.99 -4.54 -7.70
C TYR A 58 3.28 -4.64 -9.20
N CYS A 59 2.37 -4.14 -10.06
CA CYS A 59 2.58 -4.11 -11.50
C CYS A 59 3.85 -3.35 -11.88
N LYS A 60 4.09 -2.17 -11.29
CA LYS A 60 5.34 -1.42 -11.53
C LYS A 60 6.57 -2.21 -11.13
N ARG A 61 6.54 -2.88 -9.96
CA ARG A 61 7.64 -3.71 -9.48
C ARG A 61 7.89 -4.92 -10.39
N MET A 62 6.85 -5.50 -10.95
CA MET A 62 6.96 -6.60 -11.91
C MET A 62 7.65 -6.18 -13.19
N GLU A 63 7.32 -5.00 -13.73
CA GLU A 63 8.00 -4.47 -14.93
C GLU A 63 9.48 -4.17 -14.65
N LEU A 64 9.79 -3.58 -13.49
CA LEU A 64 11.18 -3.38 -13.06
C LEU A 64 11.94 -4.71 -12.90
N ALA A 65 11.30 -5.72 -12.32
CA ALA A 65 11.90 -7.04 -12.14
C ALA A 65 12.15 -7.74 -13.49
N LYS A 66 11.22 -7.63 -14.45
CA LYS A 66 11.40 -8.14 -15.81
C LYS A 66 12.57 -7.44 -16.52
N ALA A 67 12.64 -6.11 -16.44
CA ALA A 67 13.73 -5.33 -17.01
C ALA A 67 15.08 -5.70 -16.39
N ALA A 68 15.14 -5.85 -15.06
CA ALA A 68 16.36 -6.28 -14.36
C ALA A 68 16.80 -7.68 -14.77
N LYS A 69 15.87 -8.64 -14.91
CA LYS A 69 16.19 -9.99 -15.40
C LYS A 69 16.68 -9.99 -16.85
N ALA A 70 16.07 -9.20 -17.72
CA ALA A 70 16.51 -9.07 -19.11
C ALA A 70 17.91 -8.44 -19.20
N ALA A 71 18.20 -7.43 -18.37
CA ALA A 71 19.53 -6.83 -18.27
C ALA A 71 20.57 -7.83 -17.73
N ALA A 72 20.22 -8.61 -16.71
CA ALA A 72 21.10 -9.65 -16.17
C ALA A 72 21.42 -10.74 -17.21
N ALA A 73 20.41 -11.19 -17.97
CA ALA A 73 20.59 -12.16 -19.05
C ALA A 73 21.36 -11.60 -20.26
N ALA A 74 21.45 -10.27 -20.42
CA ALA A 74 22.24 -9.62 -21.45
C ALA A 74 23.68 -9.28 -21.00
N SER A 75 23.96 -9.37 -19.70
CA SER A 75 25.31 -9.19 -19.13
C SER A 75 26.10 -10.49 -18.96
N GLU A 76 25.49 -11.62 -19.33
CA GLU A 76 26.10 -12.95 -19.44
C GLU A 76 26.41 -13.26 -20.92
#